data_AF-A0A938UU61-F1
#
_entry.id   AF-A0A938UU61-F1
#
_cell.length_a   1.000
_cell.length_b   1.000
_cell.length_c   1.000
_cell.angle_alpha   90.00
_cell.angle_beta   90.00
_cell.angle_gamma   90.00
#
_symmetry.space_group_name_H-M   'P 1'
#
loop_
_entity.id
_entity.type
_entity.pdbx_description
1 polymer ?
#
loop_
_entity_poly.entity_id
_entity_poly.type
_entity_poly.pdbx_seq_one_letter_code
_entity_poly.pdbx_strand_id
1 'polypeptide(L)'
;MSTDENAAAESTAPATLPADESIAAGPSAPSVAAEPANGDGAKDEGVDDRDAIAALRALPARLFSRLCRRIPLRPFLAELEKLDKAVFFRHFKGVRPQKIDGPYLERVIRKEAFDRNDGMLAQLAIFNWDEAEHRLYADLQVEVKKINEDVEAIEHITDAQGDVICDALAPTYDDRDIYIAFVINGVRVDPAFYPRRFGALVH
;
A
#
# COMPACT_ATOMS: atom_id res chain seq x y z
N MET A 1 -40.64 15.22 60.11
CA MET A 1 -41.44 15.04 58.89
C MET A 1 -40.61 14.11 58.02
N SER A 2 -40.68 12.78 58.17
CA SER A 2 -41.86 11.91 58.02
C SER A 2 -42.49 12.24 56.66
N THR A 3 -42.49 11.39 55.63
CA THR A 3 -42.72 9.93 55.53
C THR A 3 -42.17 9.48 54.15
N ASP A 4 -41.54 8.30 54.02
CA ASP A 4 -42.11 6.99 53.59
C ASP A 4 -42.77 7.04 52.19
N GLU A 5 -42.79 6.04 51.31
CA GLU A 5 -42.43 4.61 51.31
C GLU A 5 -42.71 4.08 49.88
N ASN A 6 -42.17 2.89 49.57
CA ASN A 6 -42.73 1.84 48.70
C ASN A 6 -42.84 2.05 47.18
N ALA A 7 -42.72 1.02 46.32
CA ALA A 7 -42.53 -0.44 46.43
C ALA A 7 -42.01 -0.90 45.03
N ALA A 8 -41.02 -1.77 44.87
CA ALA A 8 -40.96 -3.22 45.09
C ALA A 8 -41.82 -4.08 44.12
N ALA A 9 -41.22 -5.22 43.73
CA ALA A 9 -41.73 -6.40 43.00
C ALA A 9 -41.58 -6.39 41.46
N GLU A 10 -41.16 -7.48 40.77
CA GLU A 10 -40.80 -8.84 41.15
C GLU A 10 -40.15 -9.58 39.95
N SER A 11 -39.24 -10.50 40.26
CA SER A 11 -38.99 -11.86 39.70
C SER A 11 -39.69 -12.24 38.37
N THR A 12 -39.08 -12.96 37.41
CA THR A 12 -38.71 -14.39 37.51
C THR A 12 -38.00 -14.85 36.21
N ALA A 13 -37.01 -15.74 36.34
CA ALA A 13 -36.21 -16.39 35.27
C ALA A 13 -36.96 -17.60 34.62
N PRO A 14 -36.31 -18.64 34.03
CA PRO A 14 -35.36 -18.74 32.89
C PRO A 14 -35.84 -19.75 31.82
N ALA A 15 -35.15 -19.85 30.67
CA ALA A 15 -35.09 -21.04 29.80
C ALA A 15 -34.05 -20.79 28.68
N THR A 16 -33.36 -21.71 28.01
CA THR A 16 -33.02 -23.14 28.11
C THR A 16 -32.16 -23.35 26.85
N LEU A 17 -30.95 -23.91 26.99
CA LEU A 17 -30.14 -24.38 25.85
C LEU A 17 -30.71 -25.71 25.32
N PRO A 18 -30.50 -26.01 24.03
CA PRO A 18 -30.19 -27.37 23.62
C PRO A 18 -28.77 -27.50 23.05
N ALA A 19 -28.20 -28.67 23.31
CA ALA A 19 -26.94 -29.21 22.82
C ALA A 19 -27.18 -30.27 21.72
N ASP A 20 -26.08 -30.71 21.09
CA ASP A 20 -25.89 -31.91 20.23
C ASP A 20 -26.51 -31.86 18.81
N GLU A 21 -25.94 -32.41 17.72
CA GLU A 21 -25.03 -33.55 17.44
C GLU A 21 -24.10 -33.19 16.24
N SER A 22 -22.80 -33.52 16.23
CA SER A 22 -22.17 -34.73 15.66
C SER A 22 -22.61 -35.14 14.25
N ILE A 23 -21.65 -35.29 13.31
CA ILE A 23 -21.41 -36.51 12.47
C ILE A 23 -20.31 -36.27 11.39
N ALA A 24 -19.25 -37.07 11.54
CA ALA A 24 -18.47 -37.83 10.55
C ALA A 24 -17.60 -37.21 9.44
N ALA A 25 -16.57 -37.99 9.14
CA ALA A 25 -15.37 -37.71 8.36
C ALA A 25 -15.33 -38.44 7.01
N GLY A 26 -14.65 -37.80 6.05
CA GLY A 26 -13.81 -38.39 4.98
C GLY A 26 -14.51 -38.94 3.73
N PRO A 27 -13.77 -39.35 2.67
CA PRO A 27 -12.38 -39.02 2.29
C PRO A 27 -12.22 -38.65 0.79
N SER A 28 -10.98 -38.31 0.40
CA SER A 28 -10.31 -38.62 -0.90
C SER A 28 -9.74 -37.42 -1.65
N ALA A 29 -8.42 -37.34 -1.61
CA ALA A 29 -7.58 -36.59 -2.52
C ALA A 29 -7.53 -37.27 -3.90
N PRO A 30 -7.36 -36.50 -4.98
CA PRO A 30 -6.57 -36.92 -6.12
C PRO A 30 -5.20 -36.25 -6.09
N SER A 31 -4.18 -37.11 -5.97
CA SER A 31 -2.79 -36.85 -6.32
C SER A 31 -2.70 -36.49 -7.80
N VAL A 32 -2.18 -35.30 -8.11
CA VAL A 32 -1.65 -34.98 -9.43
C VAL A 32 -0.25 -34.42 -9.23
N ALA A 33 0.73 -35.30 -9.46
CA ALA A 33 2.08 -34.90 -9.77
C ALA A 33 2.08 -34.27 -11.17
N ALA A 34 2.55 -33.03 -11.28
CA ALA A 34 2.95 -32.43 -12.54
C ALA A 34 4.23 -31.63 -12.30
N GLU A 35 5.16 -31.81 -13.23
CA GLU A 35 6.56 -31.41 -13.23
C GLU A 35 6.81 -29.93 -12.93
N PRO A 36 7.94 -29.57 -12.30
CA PRO A 36 8.43 -28.21 -12.40
C PRO A 36 8.97 -27.99 -13.81
N ALA A 37 8.15 -27.37 -14.66
CA ALA A 37 8.64 -26.74 -15.87
C ALA A 37 9.66 -25.66 -15.44
N ASN A 38 10.94 -25.91 -15.69
CA ASN A 38 11.97 -24.90 -15.73
C ASN A 38 11.58 -23.88 -16.80
N GLY A 39 10.85 -22.84 -16.39
CA GLY A 39 10.70 -21.63 -17.16
C GLY A 39 11.98 -20.83 -17.03
N ASP A 40 12.75 -20.77 -18.11
CA ASP A 40 13.75 -19.74 -18.37
C ASP A 40 13.06 -18.37 -18.32
N GLY A 41 12.92 -17.81 -17.12
CA GLY A 41 12.50 -16.44 -16.85
C GLY A 41 13.66 -15.48 -17.14
N ALA A 42 14.07 -15.39 -18.40
CA ALA A 42 15.16 -14.53 -18.81
C ALA A 42 14.64 -13.12 -19.14
N LYS A 43 14.80 -12.24 -18.15
CA LYS A 43 15.32 -10.87 -18.31
C LYS A 43 14.41 -9.85 -19.02
N ASP A 44 13.36 -9.42 -18.32
CA ASP A 44 12.89 -8.03 -18.44
C ASP A 44 12.56 -7.37 -17.08
N GLU A 45 12.81 -8.07 -15.96
CA GLU A 45 12.51 -7.59 -14.59
C GLU A 45 13.42 -6.43 -14.13
N GLY A 46 14.44 -6.04 -14.91
CA GLY A 46 15.45 -5.07 -14.49
C GLY A 46 15.11 -3.61 -14.75
N VAL A 47 14.11 -3.32 -15.60
CA VAL A 47 13.72 -1.94 -15.94
C VAL A 47 12.82 -1.39 -14.84
N ASP A 48 11.80 -2.15 -14.43
CA ASP A 48 10.85 -1.75 -13.38
C ASP A 48 11.53 -1.54 -12.02
N ASP A 49 12.59 -2.30 -11.71
CA ASP A 49 13.31 -2.21 -10.44
C ASP A 49 14.00 -0.85 -10.25
N ARG A 50 14.60 -0.33 -11.32
CA ARG A 50 15.34 0.94 -11.28
C ARG A 50 14.39 2.12 -11.22
N ASP A 51 13.27 2.02 -11.94
CA ASP A 51 12.26 3.07 -12.01
C ASP A 51 11.54 3.23 -10.67
N ALA A 52 11.21 2.13 -9.98
CA ALA A 52 10.66 2.19 -8.63
C ALA A 52 11.60 2.88 -7.63
N ILE A 53 12.91 2.56 -7.67
CA ILE A 53 13.89 3.23 -6.81
C ILE A 53 13.99 4.72 -7.15
N ALA A 54 14.02 5.07 -8.44
CA ALA A 54 14.10 6.45 -8.90
C ALA A 54 12.87 7.26 -8.45
N ALA A 55 11.69 6.68 -8.56
CA ALA A 55 10.44 7.29 -8.14
C ALA A 55 10.40 7.55 -6.63
N LEU A 56 10.81 6.57 -5.81
CA LEU A 56 10.92 6.78 -4.35
C LEU A 56 11.97 7.84 -3.99
N ARG A 57 13.09 7.92 -4.71
CA ARG A 57 14.13 8.94 -4.49
C ARG A 57 13.68 10.35 -4.92
N ALA A 58 12.77 10.45 -5.88
CA ALA A 58 12.23 11.73 -6.34
C ALA A 58 11.28 12.38 -5.31
N LEU A 59 10.80 11.63 -4.32
CA LEU A 59 9.97 12.17 -3.25
C LEU A 59 10.79 13.04 -2.27
N PRO A 60 10.31 14.25 -1.92
CA PRO A 60 10.83 15.01 -0.79
C PRO A 60 10.80 14.18 0.50
N ALA A 61 11.81 14.34 1.37
CA ALA A 61 11.97 13.51 2.55
C ALA A 61 10.72 13.43 3.44
N ARG A 62 9.99 14.55 3.60
CA ARG A 62 8.74 14.60 4.37
C ARG A 62 7.62 13.74 3.74
N LEU A 63 7.52 13.74 2.42
CA LEU A 63 6.53 12.96 1.68
C LEU A 63 6.90 11.48 1.64
N PHE A 64 8.19 11.16 1.53
CA PHE A 64 8.67 9.79 1.67
C PHE A 64 8.37 9.20 3.06
N SER A 65 8.62 9.96 4.15
CA SER A 65 8.23 9.55 5.50
C SER A 65 6.72 9.35 5.63
N ARG A 66 5.91 10.18 4.95
CA ARG A 66 4.46 10.05 4.93
C ARG A 66 4.02 8.77 4.21
N LEU A 67 4.57 8.49 3.03
CA LEU A 67 4.36 7.25 2.28
C LEU A 67 4.61 6.04 3.18
N CYS A 68 5.77 5.97 3.83
CA CYS A 68 6.14 4.84 4.69
C CYS A 68 5.19 4.64 5.89
N ARG A 69 4.54 5.69 6.38
CA ARG A 69 3.58 5.62 7.50
C ARG A 69 2.20 5.11 7.08
N ARG A 70 1.86 5.19 5.80
CA ARG A 70 0.57 4.75 5.27
C ARG A 70 0.58 3.31 4.79
N ILE A 71 1.77 2.72 4.58
CA ILE A 71 1.91 1.32 4.21
C ILE A 71 1.35 0.41 5.33
N PRO A 72 0.42 -0.50 5.02
CA PRO A 72 -0.07 -1.48 5.97
C PRO A 72 1.03 -2.50 6.27
N LEU A 73 1.66 -2.36 7.45
CA LEU A 73 2.86 -3.14 7.78
C LEU A 73 2.65 -4.66 7.84
N ARG A 74 1.46 -5.12 8.23
CA ARG A 74 1.19 -6.57 8.32
C ARG A 74 1.24 -7.27 6.95
N PRO A 75 0.43 -6.87 5.94
CA PRO A 75 0.52 -7.46 4.61
C PRO A 75 1.90 -7.23 3.98
N PHE A 76 2.45 -6.01 4.07
CA PHE A 76 3.78 -5.70 3.56
C PHE A 76 4.87 -6.67 4.05
N LEU A 77 4.92 -6.94 5.37
CA LEU A 77 5.89 -7.87 5.94
C LEU A 77 5.67 -9.32 5.50
N ALA A 78 4.41 -9.73 5.38
CA ALA A 78 4.06 -11.08 4.94
C ALA A 78 4.42 -11.31 3.46
N GLU A 79 4.33 -10.28 2.62
CA GLU A 79 4.77 -10.30 1.24
C GLU A 79 6.30 -10.26 1.14
N LEU A 80 6.94 -9.38 1.92
CA LEU A 80 8.39 -9.28 1.98
C LEU A 80 9.04 -10.60 2.42
N GLU A 81 8.47 -11.31 3.40
CA GLU A 81 8.97 -12.62 3.83
C GLU A 81 8.93 -13.67 2.70
N LYS A 82 7.98 -13.53 1.76
CA LYS A 82 7.86 -14.46 0.62
C LYS A 82 8.81 -14.07 -0.51
N LEU A 83 8.87 -12.79 -0.85
CA LEU A 83 9.60 -12.25 -2.01
C LEU A 83 11.10 -12.07 -1.73
N ASP A 84 11.46 -11.45 -0.61
CA ASP A 84 12.85 -11.26 -0.20
C ASP A 84 13.09 -11.66 1.27
N LYS A 85 13.30 -12.97 1.45
CA LYS A 85 13.67 -13.56 2.74
C LYS A 85 14.94 -12.94 3.31
N ALA A 86 15.91 -12.55 2.48
CA ALA A 86 17.19 -12.06 2.98
C ALA A 86 17.03 -10.69 3.66
N VAL A 87 16.26 -9.79 3.05
CA VAL A 87 15.90 -8.50 3.66
C VAL A 87 15.01 -8.71 4.88
N PHE A 88 13.99 -9.57 4.77
CA PHE A 88 13.10 -9.88 5.89
C PHE A 88 13.89 -10.37 7.12
N PHE A 89 14.76 -11.36 6.93
CA PHE A 89 15.54 -11.92 8.03
C PHE A 89 16.57 -10.94 8.60
N ARG A 90 17.12 -10.04 7.78
CA ARG A 90 18.12 -9.07 8.21
C ARG A 90 17.53 -7.96 9.07
N HIS A 91 16.32 -7.49 8.75
CA HIS A 91 15.74 -6.29 9.37
C HIS A 91 14.54 -6.55 10.26
N PHE A 92 13.79 -7.63 10.06
CA PHE A 92 12.50 -7.81 10.73
C PHE A 92 12.45 -9.07 11.61
N LYS A 93 13.28 -10.09 11.33
CA LYS A 93 13.33 -11.29 12.18
C LYS A 93 13.74 -10.96 13.62
N GLY A 94 12.91 -11.38 14.57
CA GLY A 94 13.15 -11.18 15.99
C GLY A 94 12.82 -9.77 16.49
N VAL A 95 12.43 -8.85 15.60
CA VAL A 95 11.89 -7.55 15.99
C VAL A 95 10.45 -7.73 16.45
N ARG A 96 10.11 -7.14 17.59
CA ARG A 96 8.73 -7.19 18.11
C ARG A 96 7.81 -6.41 17.16
N PRO A 97 6.62 -6.93 16.80
CA PRO A 97 5.71 -6.23 15.89
C PRO A 97 5.38 -4.79 16.30
N GLN A 98 5.32 -4.49 17.60
CA GLN A 98 5.02 -3.13 18.11
C GLN A 98 6.17 -2.13 17.90
N LYS A 99 7.36 -2.60 17.50
CA LYS A 99 8.54 -1.77 17.21
C LYS A 99 8.73 -1.51 15.71
N ILE A 100 7.96 -2.20 14.86
CA ILE A 100 7.96 -1.97 13.43
C ILE A 100 6.90 -0.90 13.19
N ASP A 101 7.35 0.34 12.99
CA ASP A 101 6.52 1.50 12.69
C ASP A 101 6.96 2.13 11.35
N GLY A 102 6.24 3.16 10.89
CA GLY A 102 6.59 3.87 9.66
C GLY A 102 8.04 4.40 9.64
N PRO A 103 8.54 5.05 10.72
CA PRO A 103 9.95 5.44 10.82
C PRO A 103 10.95 4.27 10.74
N TYR A 104 10.62 3.11 11.31
CA TYR A 104 11.43 1.90 11.17
C TYR A 104 11.47 1.44 9.71
N LEU A 105 10.30 1.35 9.06
CA LEU A 105 10.18 0.97 7.65
C LEU A 105 10.96 1.94 6.75
N GLU A 106 10.82 3.26 6.98
CA GLU A 106 11.55 4.29 6.23
C GLU A 106 13.06 4.04 6.27
N ARG A 107 13.60 3.72 7.45
CA ARG A 107 15.04 3.43 7.61
C ARG A 107 15.47 2.19 6.84
N VAL A 108 14.64 1.15 6.83
CA VAL A 108 14.92 -0.07 6.09
C VAL A 108 14.90 0.19 4.58
N ILE A 109 13.87 0.88 4.08
CA ILE A 109 13.77 1.21 2.65
C ILE A 109 14.94 2.09 2.23
N ARG A 110 15.33 3.11 3.00
CA ARG A 110 16.53 3.91 2.68
C ARG A 110 17.77 3.04 2.56
N LYS A 111 17.99 2.16 3.54
CA LYS A 111 19.19 1.32 3.56
C LYS A 111 19.23 0.28 2.44
N GLU A 112 18.11 -0.38 2.15
CA GLU A 112 18.09 -1.47 1.19
C GLU A 112 17.77 -0.96 -0.22
N ALA A 113 16.70 -0.19 -0.41
CA ALA A 113 16.35 0.34 -1.73
C ALA A 113 17.33 1.43 -2.20
N PHE A 114 17.78 2.35 -1.33
CA PHE A 114 18.65 3.45 -1.79
C PHE A 114 20.13 3.10 -1.71
N ASP A 115 20.62 2.51 -0.62
CA ASP A 115 22.07 2.26 -0.52
C ASP A 115 22.48 0.97 -1.24
N ARG A 116 21.58 -0.01 -1.34
CA ARG A 116 21.86 -1.33 -1.93
C ARG A 116 21.14 -1.59 -3.24
N ASN A 117 20.37 -0.61 -3.72
CA ASN A 117 19.60 -0.67 -4.97
C ASN A 117 18.68 -1.91 -5.05
N ASP A 118 18.00 -2.20 -3.95
CA ASP A 118 16.97 -3.24 -3.89
C ASP A 118 15.67 -2.75 -4.54
N GLY A 119 15.49 -3.10 -5.82
CA GLY A 119 14.34 -2.71 -6.63
C GLY A 119 13.04 -3.38 -6.18
N MET A 120 13.12 -4.66 -5.81
CA MET A 120 12.00 -5.45 -5.31
C MET A 120 11.39 -4.80 -4.05
N LEU A 121 12.21 -4.36 -3.10
CA LEU A 121 11.72 -3.67 -1.91
C LEU A 121 11.06 -2.32 -2.26
N ALA A 122 11.60 -1.60 -3.25
CA ALA A 122 11.04 -0.34 -3.72
C ALA A 122 9.66 -0.54 -4.36
N GLN A 123 9.54 -1.51 -5.27
CA GLN A 123 8.27 -1.90 -5.90
C GLN A 123 7.24 -2.34 -4.86
N LEU A 124 7.65 -3.20 -3.92
CA LEU A 124 6.75 -3.67 -2.87
C LEU A 124 6.20 -2.52 -2.02
N ALA A 125 7.03 -1.51 -1.74
CA ALA A 125 6.62 -0.33 -1.00
C ALA A 125 5.62 0.53 -1.79
N ILE A 126 5.82 0.70 -3.09
CA ILE A 126 4.87 1.41 -3.98
C ILE A 126 3.55 0.64 -4.05
N PHE A 127 3.60 -0.65 -4.36
CA PHE A 127 2.42 -1.52 -4.46
C PHE A 127 1.57 -1.49 -3.19
N ASN A 128 2.17 -1.68 -2.01
CA ASN A 128 1.42 -1.66 -0.74
C ASN A 128 0.89 -0.25 -0.41
N TRP A 129 1.52 0.81 -0.92
CA TRP A 129 0.99 2.17 -0.76
C TRP A 129 -0.22 2.38 -1.68
N ASP A 130 -0.15 1.98 -2.95
CA ASP A 130 -1.27 2.09 -3.88
C ASP A 130 -2.45 1.23 -3.43
N GLU A 131 -2.22 0.05 -2.85
CA GLU A 131 -3.30 -0.76 -2.28
C GLU A 131 -3.99 -0.05 -1.09
N ALA A 132 -3.21 0.58 -0.22
CA ALA A 132 -3.73 1.36 0.90
C ALA A 132 -4.53 2.59 0.42
N GLU A 133 -4.05 3.23 -0.65
CA GLU A 133 -4.64 4.42 -1.28
C GLU A 133 -5.43 4.08 -2.56
N HIS A 134 -6.00 2.87 -2.65
CA HIS A 134 -6.60 2.33 -3.88
C HIS A 134 -7.64 3.25 -4.53
N ARG A 135 -8.35 4.05 -3.74
CA ARG A 135 -9.33 5.01 -4.27
C ARG A 135 -8.66 6.17 -5.01
N LEU A 136 -7.63 6.77 -4.41
CA LEU A 136 -6.84 7.82 -5.05
C LEU A 136 -6.17 7.27 -6.32
N TYR A 137 -5.58 6.08 -6.24
CA TYR A 137 -4.96 5.46 -7.41
C TYR A 137 -5.98 5.18 -8.53
N ALA A 138 -7.15 4.61 -8.20
CA ALA A 138 -8.20 4.37 -9.18
C ALA A 138 -8.73 5.66 -9.82
N ASP A 139 -8.97 6.70 -9.02
CA ASP A 139 -9.44 8.00 -9.54
C ASP A 139 -8.36 8.67 -10.40
N LEU A 140 -7.08 8.59 -10.01
CA LEU A 140 -5.96 9.07 -10.82
C LEU A 140 -5.92 8.37 -12.17
N GLN A 141 -6.05 7.03 -12.20
CA GLN A 141 -6.10 6.28 -13.45
C GLN A 141 -7.28 6.72 -14.33
N VAL A 142 -8.45 6.97 -13.75
CA VAL A 142 -9.62 7.47 -14.49
C VAL A 142 -9.31 8.81 -15.13
N GLU A 143 -8.70 9.74 -14.40
CA GLU A 143 -8.35 11.06 -14.94
C GLU A 143 -7.26 10.99 -16.03
N VAL A 144 -6.24 10.14 -15.86
CA VAL A 144 -5.19 9.93 -16.87
C VAL A 144 -5.77 9.28 -18.14
N LYS A 145 -6.69 8.32 -18.01
CA LYS A 145 -7.34 7.66 -19.16
C LYS A 145 -8.19 8.60 -20.01
N LYS A 146 -8.67 9.72 -19.45
CA LYS A 146 -9.36 10.76 -20.23
C LYS A 146 -8.43 11.44 -21.24
N ILE A 147 -7.11 11.43 -21.01
CA ILE A 147 -6.12 11.94 -21.96
C ILE A 147 -5.89 10.92 -23.07
N ASN A 148 -5.63 9.66 -22.72
CA ASN A 148 -5.51 8.54 -23.63
C ASN A 148 -5.90 7.25 -22.89
N GLU A 149 -6.79 6.46 -23.50
CA GLU A 149 -7.23 5.17 -22.93
C GLU A 149 -6.04 4.19 -22.78
N ASP A 150 -5.09 4.25 -23.72
CA ASP A 150 -3.82 3.53 -23.63
C ASP A 150 -2.79 4.39 -22.87
N VAL A 151 -2.74 4.18 -21.56
CA VAL A 151 -1.89 4.95 -20.63
C VAL A 151 -0.40 4.77 -20.94
N GLU A 152 0.01 3.58 -21.40
CA GLU A 152 1.41 3.28 -21.72
C GLU A 152 1.90 4.07 -22.95
N ALA A 153 0.98 4.41 -23.85
CA ALA A 153 1.26 5.22 -25.03
C ALA A 153 1.40 6.73 -24.72
N ILE A 154 1.11 7.16 -23.49
CA ILE A 154 1.29 8.57 -23.09
C ILE A 154 2.77 8.82 -22.89
N GLU A 155 3.43 9.48 -23.85
CA GLU A 155 4.83 9.90 -23.70
C GLU A 155 4.98 11.11 -22.77
N HIS A 156 4.00 12.00 -22.77
CA HIS A 156 4.05 13.26 -22.02
C HIS A 156 2.65 13.82 -21.74
N ILE A 157 2.46 14.42 -20.55
CA ILE A 157 1.26 15.13 -20.12
C ILE A 157 1.63 16.60 -19.94
N THR A 158 0.92 17.48 -20.64
CA THR A 158 1.14 18.92 -20.53
C THR A 158 0.77 19.46 -19.16
N ASP A 159 1.40 20.56 -18.74
CA ASP A 159 1.08 21.25 -17.48
C ASP A 159 -0.41 21.55 -17.30
N ALA A 160 -1.09 21.96 -18.38
CA ALA A 160 -2.53 22.26 -18.34
C ALA A 160 -3.38 21.00 -18.09
N GLN A 161 -3.00 19.86 -18.68
CA GLN A 161 -3.66 18.58 -18.42
C GLN A 161 -3.38 18.09 -17.00
N GLY A 162 -2.13 18.24 -16.52
CA GLY A 162 -1.76 17.93 -15.15
C GLY A 162 -2.58 18.73 -14.13
N ASP A 163 -2.78 20.03 -14.37
CA ASP A 163 -3.62 20.88 -13.51
C ASP A 163 -5.07 20.40 -13.47
N VAL A 164 -5.64 20.01 -14.62
CA VAL A 164 -7.01 19.46 -14.69
C VAL A 164 -7.14 18.17 -13.86
N ILE A 165 -6.17 17.26 -13.94
CA ILE A 165 -6.16 16.04 -13.13
C ILE A 165 -6.10 16.40 -11.64
N CYS A 166 -5.17 17.27 -11.24
CA CYS A 166 -5.03 17.68 -9.84
C CYS A 166 -6.30 18.36 -9.31
N ASP A 167 -6.93 19.24 -10.09
CA ASP A 167 -8.14 19.95 -9.70
C ASP A 167 -9.35 19.02 -9.59
N ALA A 168 -9.39 17.94 -10.37
CA ALA A 168 -10.41 16.89 -10.25
C ALA A 168 -10.25 16.07 -8.95
N LEU A 169 -9.01 15.84 -8.50
CA LEU A 169 -8.70 15.03 -7.30
C LEU A 169 -8.72 15.83 -5.99
N ALA A 170 -8.36 17.12 -6.03
CA ALA A 170 -8.24 18.01 -4.88
C ALA A 170 -9.49 18.15 -3.97
N PRO A 171 -10.74 18.01 -4.46
CA PRO A 171 -11.91 18.03 -3.60
C PRO A 171 -11.98 16.87 -2.59
N THR A 172 -11.30 15.76 -2.87
CA THR A 172 -11.37 14.52 -2.08
C THR A 172 -10.06 14.18 -1.37
N TYR A 173 -8.92 14.52 -1.98
CA TYR A 173 -7.61 14.05 -1.55
C TYR A 173 -6.68 15.22 -1.14
N ASP A 174 -5.78 14.97 -0.19
CA ASP A 174 -4.75 15.96 0.22
C ASP A 174 -3.70 16.09 -0.89
N ASP A 175 -3.28 17.31 -1.21
CA ASP A 175 -2.25 17.60 -2.24
C ASP A 175 -0.96 16.80 -2.05
N ARG A 176 -0.61 16.45 -0.80
CA ARG A 176 0.56 15.61 -0.51
C ARG A 176 0.39 14.18 -1.01
N ASP A 177 -0.82 13.64 -0.90
CA ASP A 177 -1.13 12.28 -1.34
C ASP A 177 -1.23 12.26 -2.87
N ILE A 178 -1.84 13.28 -3.48
CA ILE A 178 -1.85 13.47 -4.95
C ILE A 178 -0.43 13.56 -5.50
N TYR A 179 0.44 14.38 -4.89
CA TYR A 179 1.84 14.48 -5.28
C TYR A 179 2.54 13.13 -5.21
N ILE A 180 2.39 12.39 -4.10
CA ILE A 180 3.00 11.08 -3.92
C ILE A 180 2.55 10.15 -5.04
N ALA A 181 1.23 10.06 -5.29
CA ALA A 181 0.66 9.22 -6.33
C ALA A 181 1.23 9.57 -7.72
N PHE A 182 1.33 10.86 -8.06
CA PHE A 182 1.89 11.30 -9.34
C PHE A 182 3.35 10.86 -9.52
N VAL A 183 4.17 11.01 -8.48
CA VAL A 183 5.60 10.70 -8.55
C VAL A 183 5.85 9.20 -8.57
N ILE A 184 5.23 8.43 -7.66
CA ILE A 184 5.51 6.99 -7.57
C ILE A 184 4.93 6.19 -8.73
N ASN A 185 3.85 6.68 -9.34
CA ASN A 185 3.22 6.06 -10.51
C ASN A 185 3.73 6.64 -11.84
N GLY A 186 4.78 7.48 -11.81
CA GLY A 186 5.47 7.93 -13.03
C GLY A 186 4.61 8.76 -13.99
N VAL A 187 3.69 9.59 -13.48
CA VAL A 187 2.87 10.48 -14.31
C VAL A 187 3.79 11.45 -15.07
N ARG A 188 3.82 11.34 -16.41
CA ARG A 188 4.84 11.95 -17.29
C ARG A 188 4.65 13.45 -17.55
N VAL A 189 4.61 14.26 -16.48
CA VAL A 189 4.56 15.73 -16.55
C VAL A 189 5.96 16.34 -16.63
N ASP A 190 6.05 17.62 -17.02
CA ASP A 190 7.32 18.35 -16.99
C ASP A 190 7.84 18.50 -15.55
N PRO A 191 9.16 18.42 -15.29
CA PRO A 191 9.71 18.62 -13.94
C PRO A 191 9.35 19.97 -13.30
N ALA A 192 9.09 20.99 -14.11
CA ALA A 192 8.67 22.32 -13.66
C ALA A 192 7.22 22.34 -13.12
N PHE A 193 6.41 21.34 -13.47
CA PHE A 193 5.04 21.17 -12.97
C PHE A 193 5.00 21.09 -11.45
N TYR A 194 5.87 20.26 -10.86
CA TYR A 194 5.81 19.97 -9.43
C TYR A 194 6.08 21.18 -8.54
N PRO A 195 7.14 22.00 -8.74
CA PRO A 195 7.31 23.23 -7.96
C PRO A 195 6.21 24.27 -8.21
N ARG A 196 5.67 24.33 -9.44
CA ARG A 196 4.59 25.26 -9.78
C ARG A 196 3.29 24.91 -9.05
N ARG A 197 2.89 23.64 -9.09
CA ARG A 197 1.63 23.16 -8.49
C ARG A 197 1.74 22.91 -6.99
N PHE A 198 2.86 22.33 -6.56
CA PHE A 198 3.05 21.82 -5.20
C PHE A 198 4.19 22.50 -4.46
N GLY A 199 4.56 23.73 -4.82
CA GLY A 199 5.78 24.40 -4.32
C GLY A 199 5.95 24.43 -2.80
N ALA A 200 4.86 24.50 -2.03
CA ALA A 200 4.90 24.42 -0.57
C ALA A 200 5.32 23.04 -0.01
N LEU A 201 5.25 21.99 -0.83
CA LEU A 201 5.54 20.59 -0.48
C LEU A 201 6.93 20.14 -0.93
N VAL A 202 7.50 20.82 -1.93
CA VAL A 202 8.83 20.51 -2.51
C VAL A 202 9.97 21.03 -1.61
N HIS A 203 9.68 21.94 -0.68
CA HIS A 203 10.64 22.56 0.25
C HIS A 203 10.39 22.19 1.74
#